data_AF-A0AAW9DJM0-F1
#
_entry.id   AF-A0AAW9DJM0-F1
#
_cell.length_a   1.000
_cell.length_b   1.000
_cell.length_c   1.000
_cell.angle_alpha   90.00
_cell.angle_beta   90.00
_cell.angle_gamma   90.00
#
_symmetry.space_group_name_H-M   'P 1'
#
loop_
_entity.id
_entity.type
_entity.pdbx_description
1 polymer ?
#
loop_
_entity_poly.entity_id
_entity_poly.type
_entity_poly.pdbx_seq_one_letter_code
_entity_poly.pdbx_strand_id
1 'polypeptide(L)'
;VLGDDQFQSTFSEMIWEGADGSQVLGILFANWYSNGNEIPVDEEEARVFWEKKLADVRKYASTSHYLLMNGCDHQPVQKNLSQALRLARKLYPDIDFVHSSFEEYIAAVKEELPKDLSRVKGELISQETDGWYTLANTASSRIYLKQANDQASQLLEQVVEPLVVMTGDKVP
;
A
#
# COMPACT_ATOMS: atom_id res chain seq x y z
N VAL A 1 9.32 13.53 -24.49
CA VAL A 1 8.03 13.65 -23.79
C VAL A 1 7.46 12.24 -23.77
N LEU A 2 7.48 11.59 -22.60
CA LEU A 2 6.77 10.31 -22.42
C LEU A 2 5.28 10.60 -22.64
N GLY A 3 4.56 9.70 -23.30
CA GLY A 3 3.12 9.90 -23.53
C GLY A 3 2.38 9.98 -22.19
N ASP A 4 1.40 10.87 -22.11
CA ASP A 4 0.55 11.05 -20.94
C ASP A 4 -0.11 9.70 -20.52
N ASP A 5 -0.32 9.51 -19.22
CA ASP A 5 -1.06 8.40 -18.58
C ASP A 5 -0.31 7.06 -18.38
N GLN A 6 1.02 7.02 -18.42
CA GLN A 6 1.77 5.78 -18.16
C GLN A 6 1.85 5.37 -16.68
N PHE A 7 1.60 6.32 -15.76
CA PHE A 7 1.73 6.12 -14.32
C PHE A 7 0.42 6.24 -13.55
N GLN A 8 -0.71 6.26 -14.26
CA GLN A 8 -2.04 6.39 -13.68
C GLN A 8 -2.80 5.08 -13.75
N SER A 9 -3.68 4.89 -12.76
CA SER A 9 -4.66 3.81 -12.76
C SER A 9 -6.04 4.41 -12.52
N THR A 10 -7.03 3.92 -13.27
CA THR A 10 -8.44 4.28 -13.02
C THR A 10 -8.93 3.67 -11.70
N PHE A 11 -8.29 2.57 -11.27
CA PHE A 11 -8.65 1.83 -10.07
C PHE A 11 -7.56 1.82 -9.01
N SER A 12 -7.91 1.45 -7.78
CA SER A 12 -6.97 1.14 -6.70
C SER A 12 -6.18 -0.15 -6.96
N GLU A 13 -6.66 -1.02 -7.84
CA GLU A 13 -5.96 -2.21 -8.30
C GLU A 13 -5.34 -1.96 -9.68
N MET A 14 -4.11 -2.43 -9.90
CA MET A 14 -3.42 -2.29 -11.19
C MET A 14 -2.47 -3.46 -11.44
N ILE A 15 -2.06 -3.66 -12.69
CA ILE A 15 -0.93 -4.52 -13.01
C ILE A 15 0.34 -3.70 -12.99
N TRP A 16 1.31 -4.08 -12.16
CA TRP A 16 2.63 -3.44 -12.14
C TRP A 16 3.64 -4.33 -12.86
N GLU A 17 4.16 -3.84 -13.98
CA GLU A 17 5.11 -4.54 -14.86
C GLU A 17 6.54 -4.01 -14.67
N GLY A 18 7.47 -4.93 -14.38
CA GLY A 18 8.90 -4.65 -14.28
C GLY A 18 9.59 -4.46 -15.63
N ALA A 19 10.82 -3.96 -15.61
CA ALA A 19 11.63 -3.80 -16.83
C ALA A 19 11.98 -5.14 -17.51
N ASP A 20 11.99 -6.22 -16.74
CA ASP A 20 12.20 -7.61 -17.18
C ASP A 20 10.90 -8.28 -17.70
N GLY A 21 9.76 -7.59 -17.64
CA GLY A 21 8.45 -8.11 -18.02
C GLY A 21 7.73 -8.91 -16.94
N SER A 22 8.32 -9.08 -15.75
CA SER A 22 7.62 -9.67 -14.60
C SER A 22 6.43 -8.80 -14.20
N GLN A 23 5.35 -9.42 -13.74
CA GLN A 23 4.10 -8.73 -13.39
C GLN A 23 3.62 -9.11 -11.99
N VAL A 24 3.12 -8.11 -11.26
CA VAL A 24 2.46 -8.28 -9.96
C VAL A 24 1.15 -7.50 -9.92
N LEU A 25 0.23 -7.92 -9.05
CA LEU A 25 -0.92 -7.10 -8.69
C LEU A 25 -0.46 -5.98 -7.75
N GLY A 26 -0.59 -4.74 -8.21
CA GLY A 26 -0.43 -3.55 -7.38
C GLY A 26 -1.75 -3.19 -6.70
N ILE A 27 -1.72 -3.02 -5.38
CA ILE A 27 -2.84 -2.49 -4.60
C ILE A 27 -2.41 -1.11 -4.08
N LEU A 28 -2.97 -0.08 -4.68
CA LEU A 28 -2.74 1.31 -4.29
C LEU A 28 -3.65 1.68 -3.13
N PHE A 29 -3.07 2.24 -2.08
CA PHE A 29 -3.83 2.92 -1.03
C PHE A 29 -4.33 4.29 -1.54
N ALA A 30 -5.31 4.27 -2.44
CA ALA A 30 -5.83 5.46 -3.14
C ALA A 30 -6.40 6.53 -2.20
N ASN A 31 -6.87 6.12 -1.02
CA ASN A 31 -7.32 7.00 0.05
C ASN A 31 -6.37 7.01 1.26
N TRP A 32 -5.10 6.65 1.06
CA TRP A 32 -4.06 6.47 2.08
C TRP A 32 -4.28 5.27 3.01
N TYR A 33 -3.23 4.84 3.71
CA TYR A 33 -3.28 3.71 4.65
C TYR A 33 -3.97 4.03 5.99
N SER A 34 -4.62 5.19 6.10
CA SER A 34 -5.41 5.58 7.28
C SER A 34 -6.88 5.85 6.95
N ASN A 35 -7.34 5.43 5.77
CA ASN A 35 -8.72 5.65 5.35
C ASN A 35 -9.75 5.03 6.31
N GLY A 36 -9.42 3.94 7.00
CA GLY A 36 -10.27 3.29 8.00
C GLY A 36 -9.90 3.59 9.46
N ASN A 37 -9.04 4.56 9.74
CA ASN A 37 -8.58 4.82 11.11
C ASN A 37 -9.72 5.27 12.04
N GLU A 38 -9.67 4.85 13.30
CA GLU A 38 -10.58 5.28 14.39
C GLU A 38 -12.07 5.21 14.04
N ILE A 39 -12.57 4.02 13.68
CA ILE A 39 -13.98 3.82 13.31
C ILE A 39 -14.89 4.14 14.51
N PRO A 40 -15.87 5.05 14.40
CA PRO A 40 -16.71 5.42 15.53
C PRO A 40 -17.58 4.28 16.07
N VAL A 41 -17.91 4.36 17.36
CA VAL A 41 -18.87 3.45 18.04
C VAL A 41 -20.17 4.14 18.42
N ASP A 42 -20.26 5.45 18.23
CA ASP A 42 -21.50 6.22 18.30
C ASP A 42 -22.25 6.14 16.96
N GLU A 43 -23.58 6.05 17.01
CA GLU A 43 -24.40 5.84 15.81
C GLU A 43 -24.36 7.02 14.83
N GLU A 44 -24.42 8.25 15.33
CA GLU A 44 -24.44 9.45 14.47
C GLU A 44 -23.06 9.68 13.86
N GLU A 45 -21.99 9.55 14.66
CA GLU A 45 -20.62 9.65 14.16
C GLU A 45 -20.29 8.56 13.14
N ALA A 46 -20.75 7.32 13.38
CA ALA A 46 -20.53 6.20 12.46
C ALA A 46 -21.24 6.41 11.13
N ARG A 47 -22.43 7.01 11.10
CA ARG A 47 -23.12 7.35 9.84
C ARG A 47 -22.28 8.30 9.01
N VAL A 48 -21.86 9.43 9.58
CA VAL A 48 -21.03 10.43 8.90
C VAL A 48 -19.71 9.83 8.43
N PHE A 49 -19.06 9.03 9.27
CA PHE A 49 -17.82 8.34 8.92
C PHE A 49 -18.01 7.43 7.70
N TRP A 50 -18.96 6.50 7.77
CA TRP A 50 -19.14 5.48 6.73
C TRP A 50 -19.67 6.05 5.42
N GLU A 51 -20.55 7.06 5.43
CA GLU A 51 -20.99 7.74 4.21
C GLU A 51 -19.80 8.28 3.42
N LYS A 52 -18.89 8.98 4.11
CA LYS A 52 -17.68 9.50 3.49
C LYS A 52 -16.74 8.37 3.04
N LYS A 53 -16.39 7.44 3.94
CA LYS A 53 -15.38 6.41 3.64
C LYS A 53 -15.82 5.47 2.53
N LEU A 54 -17.09 5.09 2.48
CA LEU A 54 -17.62 4.25 1.42
C LEU A 54 -17.65 5.00 0.07
N ALA A 55 -18.00 6.29 0.06
CA ALA A 55 -17.92 7.10 -1.15
C ALA A 55 -16.47 7.23 -1.66
N ASP A 56 -15.53 7.47 -0.75
CA ASP A 56 -14.11 7.64 -1.05
C ASP A 56 -13.50 6.39 -1.70
N VAL A 57 -13.74 5.20 -1.15
CA VAL A 57 -13.19 3.93 -1.69
C VAL A 57 -13.88 3.48 -2.98
N ARG A 58 -15.19 3.70 -3.11
CA ARG A 58 -15.96 3.35 -4.32
C ARG A 58 -15.49 4.10 -5.55
N LYS A 59 -14.90 5.28 -5.39
CA LYS A 59 -14.39 6.08 -6.50
C LYS A 59 -13.28 5.36 -7.29
N TYR A 60 -12.53 4.47 -6.63
CA TYR A 60 -11.37 3.81 -7.22
C TYR A 60 -11.48 2.28 -7.20
N ALA A 61 -12.45 1.67 -6.55
CA ALA A 61 -12.56 0.22 -6.49
C ALA A 61 -12.86 -0.40 -7.87
N SER A 62 -12.10 -1.42 -8.28
CA SER A 62 -12.41 -2.24 -9.48
C SER A 62 -13.34 -3.43 -9.21
N THR A 63 -13.52 -3.79 -7.93
CA THR A 63 -14.31 -4.96 -7.50
C THR A 63 -15.33 -4.58 -6.42
N SER A 64 -16.13 -5.54 -5.96
CA SER A 64 -17.03 -5.34 -4.83
C SER A 64 -16.33 -5.37 -3.45
N HIS A 65 -15.01 -5.64 -3.41
CA HIS A 65 -14.22 -5.75 -2.18
C HIS A 65 -13.50 -4.43 -1.87
N TYR A 66 -13.92 -3.76 -0.79
CA TYR A 66 -13.35 -2.47 -0.38
C TYR A 66 -12.34 -2.61 0.77
N LEU A 67 -11.17 -1.97 0.62
CA LEU A 67 -10.11 -1.97 1.64
C LEU A 67 -10.18 -0.73 2.53
N LEU A 68 -10.40 -0.95 3.83
CA LEU A 68 -10.30 0.09 4.86
C LEU A 68 -9.18 -0.25 5.84
N MET A 69 -8.14 0.57 5.85
CA MET A 69 -6.95 0.42 6.68
C MET A 69 -7.20 1.08 8.05
N ASN A 70 -7.50 0.27 9.07
CA ASN A 70 -7.74 0.72 10.44
C ASN A 70 -6.44 0.95 11.21
N GLY A 71 -5.75 2.04 10.88
CA GLY A 71 -4.51 2.43 11.55
C GLY A 71 -3.94 3.73 10.98
N CYS A 72 -2.82 4.16 11.55
CA CYS A 72 -2.03 5.29 11.09
C CYS A 72 -0.63 5.20 11.72
N ASP A 73 0.22 6.19 11.45
CA ASP A 73 1.55 6.29 12.05
C ASP A 73 1.46 6.28 13.58
N HIS A 74 2.09 5.28 14.20
CA HIS A 74 2.13 5.11 15.66
C HIS A 74 0.74 5.01 16.33
N GLN A 75 -0.30 4.67 15.57
CA GLN A 75 -1.65 4.55 16.09
C GLN A 75 -1.77 3.37 17.08
N PRO A 76 -2.27 3.59 18.31
CA PRO A 76 -2.63 2.49 19.19
C PRO A 76 -3.74 1.63 18.59
N VAL A 77 -3.71 0.32 18.82
CA VAL A 77 -4.78 -0.59 18.36
C VAL A 77 -6.15 -0.11 18.84
N GLN A 78 -7.12 -0.06 17.92
CA GLN A 78 -8.49 0.32 18.23
C GLN A 78 -9.18 -0.78 19.06
N LYS A 79 -9.12 -0.67 20.38
CA LYS A 79 -9.62 -1.68 21.32
C LYS A 79 -11.12 -1.96 21.20
N ASN A 80 -11.90 -1.03 20.65
CA ASN A 80 -13.33 -1.14 20.45
C ASN A 80 -13.73 -1.45 18.99
N LEU A 81 -12.80 -1.87 18.12
CA LEU A 81 -13.07 -2.16 16.70
C LEU A 81 -14.23 -3.16 16.52
N SER A 82 -14.28 -4.21 17.33
CA SER A 82 -15.37 -5.20 17.27
C SER A 82 -16.75 -4.58 17.54
N GLN A 83 -16.85 -3.56 18.39
CA GLN A 83 -18.09 -2.83 18.63
C GLN A 83 -18.43 -1.95 17.42
N ALA A 84 -17.45 -1.22 16.89
CA ALA A 84 -17.62 -0.37 15.72
C ALA A 84 -18.12 -1.15 14.49
N LEU A 85 -17.57 -2.35 14.24
CA LEU A 85 -18.01 -3.20 13.13
C LEU A 85 -19.41 -3.78 13.33
N ARG A 86 -19.79 -4.13 14.57
CA ARG A 86 -21.18 -4.55 14.85
C ARG A 86 -22.18 -3.41 14.58
N LEU A 87 -21.81 -2.19 14.94
CA LEU A 87 -22.61 -1.01 14.63
C LEU A 87 -22.68 -0.80 13.11
N ALA A 88 -21.56 -0.85 12.39
CA ALA A 88 -21.53 -0.71 10.93
C ALA A 88 -22.49 -1.70 10.22
N ARG A 89 -22.45 -2.99 10.61
CA ARG A 89 -23.36 -4.03 10.08
C ARG A 89 -24.84 -3.75 10.37
N LYS A 90 -25.16 -3.13 11.52
CA LYS A 90 -26.52 -2.71 11.84
C LYS A 90 -26.98 -1.54 10.97
N LEU A 91 -26.09 -0.58 10.70
CA LEU A 91 -26.42 0.64 9.96
C LEU A 91 -26.52 0.41 8.45
N TYR A 92 -25.74 -0.52 7.91
CA TYR A 92 -25.60 -0.79 6.49
C TYR A 92 -25.76 -2.30 6.22
N PRO A 93 -27.00 -2.83 6.23
CA PRO A 93 -27.25 -4.27 6.10
C PRO A 93 -26.88 -4.84 4.73
N ASP A 94 -26.76 -3.99 3.71
CA ASP A 94 -26.39 -4.38 2.34
C ASP A 94 -24.86 -4.48 2.13
N ILE A 95 -24.06 -4.21 3.17
CA ILE A 95 -22.60 -4.25 3.11
C ILE A 95 -22.08 -5.22 4.18
N ASP A 96 -21.28 -6.18 3.75
CA ASP A 96 -20.62 -7.10 4.69
C ASP A 96 -19.31 -6.49 5.22
N PHE A 97 -19.36 -5.95 6.43
CA PHE A 97 -18.15 -5.47 7.11
C PHE A 97 -17.42 -6.65 7.74
N VAL A 98 -16.20 -6.94 7.28
CA VAL A 98 -15.37 -8.03 7.79
C VAL A 98 -14.11 -7.46 8.44
N HIS A 99 -13.76 -7.94 9.65
CA HIS A 99 -12.43 -7.72 10.20
C HIS A 99 -11.50 -8.74 9.55
N SER A 100 -10.85 -8.33 8.46
CA SER A 100 -10.12 -9.23 7.56
C SER A 100 -8.60 -9.06 7.69
N SER A 101 -7.86 -9.71 6.79
CA SER A 101 -6.42 -9.60 6.61
C SER A 101 -6.08 -9.33 5.15
N PHE A 102 -4.83 -8.96 4.85
CA PHE A 102 -4.40 -8.81 3.46
C PHE A 102 -4.50 -10.11 2.66
N GLU A 103 -4.26 -11.27 3.27
CA GLU A 103 -4.34 -12.56 2.58
C GLU A 103 -5.77 -12.82 2.07
N GLU A 104 -6.76 -12.67 2.94
CA GLU A 104 -8.18 -12.82 2.62
C GLU A 104 -8.64 -11.77 1.60
N TYR A 105 -8.26 -10.50 1.78
CA TYR A 105 -8.62 -9.42 0.86
C TYR A 105 -8.05 -9.64 -0.54
N ILE A 106 -6.76 -10.00 -0.64
CA ILE A 106 -6.09 -10.25 -1.92
C ILE A 106 -6.71 -11.46 -2.63
N ALA A 107 -7.07 -12.51 -1.89
CA ALA A 107 -7.76 -13.66 -2.45
C ALA A 107 -9.12 -13.25 -3.05
N ALA A 108 -9.95 -12.52 -2.28
CA ALA A 108 -11.28 -12.10 -2.69
C ALA A 108 -11.24 -11.14 -3.90
N VAL A 109 -10.35 -10.15 -3.89
CA VAL A 109 -10.17 -9.23 -5.02
C VAL A 109 -9.79 -9.97 -6.30
N LYS A 110 -8.85 -10.93 -6.22
CA LYS A 110 -8.38 -11.70 -7.38
C LYS A 110 -9.49 -12.51 -8.06
N GLU A 111 -10.53 -12.91 -7.33
CA GLU A 111 -11.67 -13.63 -7.88
C GLU A 111 -12.56 -12.74 -8.76
N GLU A 112 -12.54 -11.42 -8.54
CA GLU A 112 -13.44 -10.46 -9.20
C GLU A 112 -12.71 -9.44 -10.10
N LEU A 113 -11.38 -9.53 -10.24
CA LEU A 113 -10.62 -8.55 -11.02
C LEU A 113 -11.14 -8.44 -12.46
N PRO A 114 -11.35 -7.21 -12.97
CA PRO A 114 -11.69 -7.02 -14.37
C PRO A 114 -10.53 -7.41 -15.29
N LYS A 115 -10.84 -7.73 -16.54
CA LYS A 115 -9.83 -8.16 -17.53
C LYS A 115 -8.92 -7.02 -17.98
N ASP A 116 -9.36 -5.78 -17.82
CA ASP A 116 -8.79 -4.55 -18.35
C ASP A 116 -8.29 -3.61 -17.23
N LEU A 117 -7.62 -4.17 -16.22
CA LEU A 117 -6.88 -3.36 -15.24
C LEU A 117 -5.84 -2.48 -15.93
N SER A 118 -5.70 -1.25 -15.44
CA SER A 118 -4.61 -0.36 -15.83
C SER A 118 -3.27 -1.04 -15.58
N ARG A 119 -2.32 -0.85 -16.51
CA ARG A 119 -0.98 -1.38 -16.41
C ARG A 119 0.02 -0.24 -16.27
N VAL A 120 0.76 -0.25 -15.17
CA VAL A 120 1.84 0.70 -14.92
C VAL A 120 3.19 -0.01 -15.06
N LYS A 121 4.14 0.63 -15.73
CA LYS A 121 5.43 0.02 -16.07
C LYS A 121 6.59 0.79 -15.43
N GLY A 122 7.53 0.04 -14.85
CA GLY A 122 8.78 0.60 -14.32
C GLY A 122 8.63 1.27 -12.96
N GLU A 123 9.42 2.30 -12.71
CA GLU A 123 9.48 2.98 -11.42
C GLU A 123 8.24 3.86 -11.14
N LEU A 124 7.85 3.93 -9.86
CA LEU A 124 6.78 4.79 -9.35
C LEU A 124 7.38 5.83 -8.41
N ILE A 125 7.82 6.97 -8.95
CA ILE A 125 8.55 8.03 -8.22
C ILE A 125 7.82 9.38 -8.29
N SER A 126 6.50 9.36 -8.42
CA SER A 126 5.64 10.55 -8.49
C SER A 126 5.95 11.48 -9.69
N GLN A 127 6.26 10.89 -10.84
CA GLN A 127 6.67 11.59 -12.07
C GLN A 127 5.59 12.56 -12.59
N GLU A 128 4.32 12.17 -12.48
CA GLU A 128 3.16 12.95 -12.92
C GLU A 128 2.52 13.72 -11.75
N THR A 129 3.35 14.46 -10.99
CA THR A 129 2.90 15.33 -9.88
C THR A 129 3.51 16.73 -10.01
N ASP A 130 3.22 17.62 -9.07
CA ASP A 130 3.83 18.96 -9.03
C ASP A 130 5.34 18.95 -8.71
N GLY A 131 5.88 17.79 -8.30
CA GLY A 131 7.28 17.58 -7.98
C GLY A 131 7.72 18.05 -6.59
N TRP A 132 6.88 18.77 -5.83
CA TRP A 132 7.26 19.39 -4.55
C TRP A 132 7.34 18.40 -3.39
N TYR A 133 6.51 17.36 -3.43
CA TYR A 133 6.35 16.39 -2.34
C TYR A 133 6.88 15.00 -2.68
N THR A 134 7.78 14.90 -3.67
CA THR A 134 8.45 13.64 -4.05
C THR A 134 9.36 13.10 -2.95
N LEU A 135 9.81 13.96 -2.04
CA LEU A 135 10.77 13.66 -0.98
C LEU A 135 12.15 13.18 -1.50
N ALA A 136 12.46 13.38 -2.78
CA ALA A 136 13.71 12.95 -3.40
C ALA A 136 14.96 13.55 -2.72
N ASN A 137 14.84 14.74 -2.12
CA ASN A 137 15.95 15.37 -1.38
C ASN A 137 16.35 14.64 -0.09
N THR A 138 15.57 13.65 0.36
CA THR A 138 16.02 12.76 1.46
C THR A 138 17.30 11.99 1.11
N ALA A 139 17.59 11.81 -0.19
CA ALA A 139 18.85 11.25 -0.69
C ALA A 139 20.08 12.07 -0.27
N SER A 140 19.97 13.41 -0.18
CA SER A 140 21.07 14.29 0.19
C SER A 140 21.05 14.75 1.66
N SER A 141 20.00 14.43 2.42
CA SER A 141 19.95 14.70 3.86
C SER A 141 20.90 13.77 4.61
N ARG A 142 21.77 14.32 5.48
CA ARG A 142 22.72 13.55 6.31
C ARG A 142 23.58 12.59 5.49
N ILE A 143 24.32 13.11 4.50
CA ILE A 143 25.14 12.33 3.55
C ILE A 143 26.09 11.34 4.24
N TYR A 144 26.63 11.68 5.42
CA TYR A 144 27.51 10.79 6.18
C TYR A 144 26.85 9.42 6.48
N LEU A 145 25.51 9.37 6.65
CA LEU A 145 24.78 8.11 6.81
C LEU A 145 24.77 7.28 5.52
N LYS A 146 24.67 7.92 4.36
CA LYS A 146 24.70 7.24 3.05
C LYS A 146 26.10 6.71 2.74
N GLN A 147 27.13 7.47 3.08
CA GLN A 147 28.54 7.01 2.95
C GLN A 147 28.82 5.82 3.86
N ALA A 148 28.36 5.85 5.12
CA ALA A 148 28.51 4.72 6.03
C ALA A 148 27.74 3.48 5.53
N ASN A 149 26.54 3.67 4.97
CA ASN A 149 25.77 2.58 4.36
C ASN A 149 26.50 1.95 3.17
N ASP A 150 27.01 2.76 2.25
CA ASP A 150 27.76 2.27 1.07
C ASP A 150 29.02 1.49 1.47
N GLN A 151 29.80 2.01 2.43
CA GLN A 151 30.96 1.29 2.96
C GLN A 151 30.60 -0.05 3.59
N ALA A 152 29.50 -0.11 4.34
CA ALA A 152 29.04 -1.35 4.97
C ALA A 152 28.53 -2.37 3.93
N SER A 153 27.71 -1.93 2.96
CA SER A 153 27.23 -2.76 1.86
C SER A 153 28.38 -3.33 1.03
N GLN A 154 29.33 -2.49 0.60
CA GLN A 154 30.50 -2.93 -0.16
C GLN A 154 31.34 -3.95 0.62
N LEU A 155 31.57 -3.70 1.90
CA LEU A 155 32.34 -4.62 2.73
C LEU A 155 31.65 -5.98 2.84
N LEU A 156 30.35 -6.02 3.10
CA LEU A 156 29.64 -7.28 3.28
C LEU A 156 29.46 -8.02 1.95
N GLU A 157 28.84 -7.37 0.96
CA GLU A 157 28.41 -7.99 -0.30
C GLU A 157 29.57 -8.28 -1.26
N GLN A 158 30.58 -7.40 -1.29
CA GLN A 158 31.65 -7.49 -2.30
C GLN A 158 32.99 -7.99 -1.74
N VAL A 159 33.14 -8.07 -0.41
CA VAL A 159 34.39 -8.55 0.22
C VAL A 159 34.14 -9.75 1.11
N VAL A 160 33.34 -9.61 2.17
CA VAL A 160 33.17 -10.67 3.18
C VAL A 160 32.46 -11.88 2.57
N GLU A 161 31.31 -11.70 1.91
CA GLU A 161 30.57 -12.81 1.31
C GLU A 161 31.40 -13.58 0.28
N PRO A 162 32.07 -12.93 -0.71
CA PRO A 162 32.96 -13.65 -1.63
C PRO A 162 34.10 -14.39 -0.92
N LEU A 163 34.75 -13.76 0.06
CA LEU A 163 35.86 -14.39 0.79
C LEU A 163 35.40 -15.61 1.58
N VAL A 164 34.25 -15.54 2.27
CA VAL A 164 33.66 -16.67 2.99
C VAL A 164 33.40 -17.85 2.04
N VAL A 165 32.83 -17.58 0.86
CA VAL A 165 32.60 -18.64 -0.14
C VAL A 165 33.92 -19.23 -0.61
N MET A 166 34.94 -18.41 -0.83
CA MET A 166 36.26 -18.86 -1.31
C MET A 166 37.05 -19.64 -0.26
N THR A 167 36.99 -19.25 1.02
CA THR A 167 37.73 -19.93 2.09
C THR A 167 37.00 -21.16 2.61
N GLY A 168 35.70 -21.29 2.34
CA GLY A 168 34.87 -22.38 2.88
C GLY A 168 34.67 -22.27 4.39
N ASP A 169 34.97 -21.11 4.96
CA ASP A 169 34.76 -20.85 6.38
C ASP A 169 33.26 -20.89 6.67
N LYS A 170 32.88 -21.63 7.71
CA LYS A 170 31.52 -21.54 8.25
C LYS A 170 31.42 -20.22 9.01
N VAL A 171 30.65 -19.28 8.47
CA VAL A 171 30.25 -18.09 9.22
C VAL A 171 29.44 -18.57 10.44
N PRO A 172 29.71 -18.07 11.66
CA PRO A 172 28.92 -18.39 12.84
C PRO A 172 27.44 -18.01 12.70
#